data_AF-A0A2W5XND2-F1
#
_entry.id   AF-A0A2W5XND2-F1
#
_cell.length_a   1.000
_cell.length_b   1.000
_cell.length_c   1.000
_cell.angle_alpha   90.00
_cell.angle_beta   90.00
_cell.angle_gamma   90.00
#
_symmetry.space_group_name_H-M   'P 1'
#
loop_
_entity.id
_entity.type
_entity.pdbx_description
1 polymer ?
#
loop_
_entity_poly.entity_id
_entity_poly.type
_entity_poly.pdbx_seq_one_letter_code
_entity_poly.pdbx_strand_id
1 'polypeptide(L)' 'MWARAIVSQSSGNSALDKAALQAAQASRFRPPTVNGVATTRQYKIEYVFQLD' A
#
# COMPACT_ATOMS: atom_id res chain seq x y z
N MET A 1 12.71 6.55 -9.61
CA MET A 1 12.67 5.93 -8.26
C MET A 1 11.36 5.20 -8.11
N TRP A 2 11.37 3.95 -7.65
CA TRP A 2 10.16 3.17 -7.39
C TRP A 2 9.64 3.62 -6.02
N ALA A 3 8.37 4.00 -5.93
CA ALA A 3 7.80 4.51 -4.68
C ALA A 3 7.69 3.36 -3.66
N ARG A 4 8.42 3.48 -2.54
CA ARG A 4 8.34 2.53 -1.42
C ARG A 4 7.06 2.81 -0.62
N ALA A 5 6.29 1.77 -0.31
CA ALA A 5 5.14 1.90 0.59
C ALA A 5 5.59 2.26 2.02
N ILE A 6 4.78 3.04 2.72
CA ILE A 6 4.99 3.46 4.11
C ILE A 6 3.70 3.25 4.92
N VAL A 7 3.83 3.12 6.24
CA VAL A 7 2.68 3.12 7.15
C VAL A 7 2.26 4.56 7.39
N SER A 8 1.08 4.95 6.89
CA SER A 8 0.52 6.30 7.13
C SER A 8 -0.25 6.39 8.45
N GLN A 9 -0.79 5.27 8.93
CA GLN A 9 -1.56 5.17 10.17
C GLN A 9 -1.28 3.81 10.81
N SER A 10 -0.85 3.81 12.07
CA SER A 10 -0.56 2.60 12.84
C SER A 10 -1.84 2.03 13.45
N SER A 11 -1.88 0.71 13.59
CA SER A 11 -2.89 -0.02 14.38
C SER A 11 -2.62 0.04 15.90
N GLY A 12 -1.45 0.54 16.31
CA GLY A 12 -0.94 0.40 17.69
C GLY A 12 -0.26 -0.95 17.95
N ASN A 13 -0.26 -1.88 16.99
CA ASN A 13 0.41 -3.17 17.09
C ASN A 13 1.49 -3.30 16.00
N SER A 14 2.76 -3.42 16.43
CA SER A 14 3.90 -3.45 15.52
C SER A 14 3.94 -4.66 14.58
N ALA A 15 3.38 -5.80 14.99
CA ALA A 15 3.32 -6.99 14.15
C ALA A 15 2.30 -6.81 13.02
N LEU A 16 1.13 -6.23 13.30
CA LEU A 16 0.10 -5.94 12.30
C LEU A 16 0.56 -4.88 11.32
N ASP A 17 1.21 -3.82 11.80
CA ASP A 17 1.77 -2.76 10.94
C ASP A 17 2.85 -3.33 10.00
N LYS A 18 3.72 -4.22 10.50
CA LYS A 18 4.73 -4.89 9.69
C LYS A 18 4.09 -5.79 8.62
N ALA A 19 3.07 -6.55 8.99
CA ALA A 19 2.36 -7.42 8.05
C ALA A 19 1.67 -6.60 6.94
N ALA A 20 0.97 -5.52 7.30
CA ALA A 20 0.34 -4.60 6.35
C ALA A 20 1.38 -3.95 5.40
N LEU A 21 2.52 -3.51 5.94
CA LEU A 21 3.60 -2.93 5.13
C LEU A 21 4.19 -3.95 4.14
N GLN A 22 4.42 -5.19 4.57
CA GLN A 22 4.92 -6.26 3.71
C GLN A 22 3.92 -6.59 2.59
N ALA A 23 2.63 -6.67 2.91
CA ALA A 23 1.57 -6.89 1.93
C ALA A 23 1.51 -5.75 0.89
N ALA A 24 1.58 -4.49 1.34
CA ALA A 24 1.61 -3.33 0.46
C ALA A 24 2.84 -3.32 -0.48
N GLN A 25 4.01 -3.73 0.02
CA GLN A 25 5.25 -3.79 -0.76
C GLN A 25 5.27 -4.95 -1.77
N ALA A 26 4.62 -6.07 -1.45
CA ALA A 26 4.52 -7.22 -2.35
C ALA A 26 3.45 -7.04 -3.44
N SER A 27 2.50 -6.13 -3.23
CA SER A 27 1.39 -5.89 -4.14
C SER A 27 1.82 -5.28 -5.48
N ARG A 28 1.18 -5.71 -6.57
CA ARG A 28 1.39 -5.16 -7.92
C ARG A 28 0.08 -4.58 -8.43
N PHE A 29 0.11 -3.32 -8.84
CA PHE A 29 -1.05 -2.60 -9.35
C PHE A 29 -0.84 -2.23 -10.82
N ARG A 30 -1.94 -2.15 -11.58
CA ARG A 30 -1.90 -1.57 -12.91
C ARG A 30 -1.72 -0.05 -12.76
N PRO A 31 -0.76 0.57 -13.47
CA PRO A 31 -0.59 2.01 -13.40
C PRO A 31 -1.83 2.71 -13.99
N PRO A 32 -2.24 3.86 -13.43
CA PRO A 32 -3.23 4.70 -14.09
C PRO A 32 -2.68 5.22 -15.42
N THR A 33 -3.56 5.42 -16.38
CA THR A 33 -3.20 5.98 -17.69
C THR A 33 -3.90 7.31 -17.93
N VAL A 34 -3.18 8.31 -18.42
CA VAL A 34 -3.74 9.59 -18.88
C VAL A 34 -3.36 9.73 -20.36
N ASN A 35 -4.36 9.86 -21.24
CA ASN A 35 -4.17 9.89 -22.69
C ASN A 35 -3.33 8.71 -23.23
N GLY A 36 -3.55 7.50 -22.69
CA GLY A 36 -2.81 6.29 -23.08
C GLY A 36 -1.39 6.17 -22.51
N VAL A 37 -0.91 7.17 -21.78
CA VAL A 37 0.42 7.18 -21.16
C VAL A 37 0.31 6.79 -19.68
N ALA A 38 1.11 5.81 -19.25
CA ALA A 38 1.17 5.41 -17.84
C ALA A 38 1.72 6.56 -16.97
N THR A 39 1.04 6.85 -15.86
CA THR A 39 1.43 7.91 -14.92
C THR A 39 1.64 7.37 -13.52
N THR A 40 2.49 8.06 -12.74
CA THR A 40 2.72 7.72 -11.33
C THR A 40 1.68 8.41 -10.47
N ARG A 41 1.08 7.66 -9.54
CA ARG A 41 0.16 8.19 -8.52
C ARG A 41 0.42 7.54 -7.17
N GLN A 42 0.27 8.31 -6.11
CA GLN A 42 0.28 7.78 -4.74
C GLN A 42 -1.12 7.27 -4.39
N TYR A 43 -1.18 6.14 -3.70
CA TYR A 43 -2.41 5.50 -3.24
C TYR A 43 -2.34 5.23 -1.75
N LYS A 44 -3.49 5.38 -1.08
CA LYS A 44 -3.69 4.87 0.29
C LYS A 44 -4.32 3.49 0.18
N ILE A 45 -3.73 2.51 0.85
CA ILE A 45 -4.26 1.14 0.97
C ILE A 45 -4.61 0.95 2.44
N GLU A 46 -5.81 0.45 2.72
CA GLU A 46 -6.28 0.20 4.09
C GLU A 46 -6.30 -1.29 4.37
N TYR A 47 -5.62 -1.69 5.44
CA TYR A 47 -5.61 -3.06 5.96
C TYR A 47 -6.34 -3.06 7.30
N VAL A 48 -7.43 -3.83 7.38
CA VAL A 48 -8.24 -3.99 8.59
C VAL A 48 -8.15 -5.44 9.03
N PHE A 49 -7.64 -5.65 10.25
CA PHE A 49 -7.55 -6.98 10.85
C PHE A 49 -8.70 -7.14 11.85
N GLN A 50 -9.45 -8.23 11.75
CA GLN A 50 -10.53 -8.60 12.66
C GLN A 50 -10.34 -10.07 13.04
N LEU A 51 -10.72 -10.42 14.27
CA LEU A 51 -10.88 -11.81 14.67
C LEU A 51 -12.26 -12.27 14.21
N ASP A 52 -12.33 -13.50 13.69
CA ASP A 52 -13.58 -14.15 13.33
C ASP A 52 -14.43 -14.52 14.56
#